data_AF-A0AA88NYW8-F1
#
_entry.id   AF-A0AA88NYW8-F1
#
_cell.length_a   1.000
_cell.length_b   1.000
_cell.length_c   1.000
_cell.angle_alpha   90.00
_cell.angle_beta   90.00
_cell.angle_gamma   90.00
#
_symmetry.space_group_name_H-M   'P 1'
#
loop_
_entity.id
_entity.type
_entity.pdbx_description
1 polymer ?
#
loop_
_entity_poly.entity_id
_entity_poly.type
_entity_poly.pdbx_seq_one_letter_code
_entity_poly.pdbx_strand_id
1 'polypeptide(L)'
;MSETNCSSSVQSCDQGFLCNSTFPLNLTEIEMEDYCLSLDDYLEKYLGPRRSPVFLPVCITYLLIFSVGAVGNTLTCAVITRHPVMRTPTNFYLFSLAVSDLLVLILGMPLELYELWSNYPFLLGKSGCYFKTFLFETVCFASVLNVTALSVERYIAVVHPLRAKCVVTRAHAKRVIICVWFASVICALPNASLHGIYTLPKPHGHGEGHELNSATCTLVKPRWIYNLIIQISTFIFFILPMMTISTLYLLIGIQLKREKMLQAKAECENNGHRNTSVRMQQPQTRRQQVTKMLFVLVVMFGICWAPFHTDRLMWSFMDEFSGVEMFQLFEFVHIFSGVFFYLSSAVNPVLYNLMSTRFREMFKDVMCVHKRASSQRKYSLSMTRATVRSVLSDVANGNATTDGDFEFYECHENETTCD
;
A
#
# COMPACT_ATOMS: atom_id res chain seq x y z
N MET A 1 60.87 -43.07 2.01
CA MET A 1 59.61 -42.83 1.30
C MET A 1 58.49 -43.04 2.31
N SER A 2 58.08 -41.97 2.97
CA SER A 2 56.95 -41.95 3.90
C SER A 2 55.74 -41.46 3.11
N GLU A 3 54.94 -42.40 2.64
CA GLU A 3 53.64 -42.13 2.03
C GLU A 3 52.72 -41.50 3.08
N THR A 4 52.36 -40.25 2.86
CA THR A 4 51.34 -39.55 3.63
C THR A 4 49.99 -39.98 3.05
N ASN A 5 49.26 -40.82 3.77
CA ASN A 5 47.90 -41.22 3.42
C ASN A 5 46.98 -40.00 3.50
N CYS A 6 46.73 -39.35 2.36
CA CYS A 6 45.58 -38.47 2.22
C CYS A 6 44.32 -39.33 2.21
N SER A 7 43.47 -39.17 3.21
CA SER A 7 42.14 -39.78 3.28
C SER A 7 41.31 -39.41 2.04
N SER A 8 40.44 -40.33 1.62
CA SER A 8 39.58 -40.26 0.45
C SER A 8 38.50 -39.16 0.47
N SER A 9 38.58 -38.20 1.40
CA SER A 9 37.71 -37.02 1.50
C SER A 9 38.25 -35.78 0.76
N VAL A 10 39.43 -35.88 0.14
CA VAL A 10 40.14 -34.75 -0.49
C VAL A 10 40.02 -34.81 -2.01
N GLN A 11 38.80 -34.68 -2.53
CA GLN A 11 38.55 -34.64 -3.99
C GLN A 11 38.12 -33.25 -4.51
N SER A 12 38.01 -32.25 -3.62
CA SER A 12 37.49 -30.90 -3.93
C SER A 12 38.57 -29.80 -4.01
N CYS A 13 39.69 -29.95 -3.31
CA CYS A 13 40.82 -29.02 -3.45
C CYS A 13 41.71 -29.46 -4.62
N ASP A 14 42.02 -28.55 -5.53
CA ASP A 14 42.98 -28.80 -6.61
C ASP A 14 44.31 -29.26 -5.98
N GLN A 15 44.75 -30.47 -6.33
CA GLN A 15 45.81 -31.24 -5.64
C GLN A 15 47.17 -30.51 -5.57
N GLY A 16 47.34 -29.39 -6.28
CA GLY A 16 48.57 -28.59 -6.29
C GLY A 16 48.77 -27.67 -5.09
N PHE A 17 47.72 -27.29 -4.34
CA PHE A 17 47.83 -26.27 -3.28
C PHE A 17 48.12 -26.84 -1.88
N LEU A 18 47.88 -28.14 -1.66
CA LEU A 18 47.83 -28.75 -0.33
C LEU A 18 49.14 -29.39 0.16
N CYS A 19 50.21 -29.41 -0.65
CA CYS A 19 51.48 -30.02 -0.24
C CYS A 19 52.45 -29.07 0.50
N ASN A 20 52.14 -27.77 0.62
CA ASN A 20 53.08 -26.77 1.18
C ASN A 20 52.57 -26.00 2.41
N SER A 21 51.36 -26.27 2.88
CA SER A 21 50.75 -25.55 4.01
C SER A 21 50.53 -26.52 5.17
N THR A 22 51.09 -26.20 6.35
CA THR A 22 50.82 -26.91 7.60
C THR A 22 49.33 -26.86 7.92
N PHE A 23 48.63 -27.99 7.72
CA PHE A 23 47.23 -28.12 8.05
C PHE A 23 47.02 -28.00 9.58
N PRO A 24 46.07 -27.16 10.04
CA PRO A 24 45.56 -27.29 11.39
C PRO A 24 44.77 -28.58 11.49
N LEU A 25 45.26 -29.51 12.31
CA LEU A 25 44.82 -30.92 12.42
C LEU A 25 43.39 -31.15 12.98
N ASN A 26 42.54 -30.12 13.07
CA ASN A 26 41.21 -30.19 13.68
C ASN A 26 40.19 -29.29 12.94
N LEU A 27 39.99 -29.46 11.62
CA LEU A 27 38.88 -28.85 10.90
C LEU A 27 37.76 -29.87 10.67
N THR A 28 36.51 -29.44 10.84
CA THR A 28 35.34 -30.23 10.42
C THR A 28 35.27 -30.33 8.89
N GLU A 29 34.55 -31.32 8.37
CA GLU A 29 34.42 -31.57 6.92
C GLU A 29 33.88 -30.33 6.15
N ILE A 30 32.96 -29.58 6.77
CA ILE A 30 32.40 -28.32 6.23
C ILE A 30 33.46 -27.21 6.20
N GLU A 31 34.23 -27.04 7.27
CA GLU A 31 35.29 -26.03 7.32
C GLU A 31 36.42 -26.34 6.33
N MET A 32 36.68 -27.63 6.08
CA MET A 32 37.68 -28.07 5.12
C MET A 32 37.22 -27.82 3.67
N GLU A 33 35.92 -27.97 3.40
CA GLU A 33 35.31 -27.62 2.11
C GLU A 33 35.36 -26.10 1.86
N ASP A 34 35.04 -25.29 2.87
CA ASP A 34 35.08 -23.82 2.76
C ASP A 34 36.50 -23.26 2.57
N TYR A 35 37.51 -23.92 3.14
CA TYR A 35 38.92 -23.56 2.96
C TYR A 35 39.38 -23.68 1.50
N CYS A 36 38.80 -24.60 0.74
CA CYS A 36 39.15 -24.87 -0.65
C CYS A 36 38.48 -23.91 -1.65
N LEU A 37 37.47 -23.14 -1.22
CA LEU A 37 36.71 -22.27 -2.11
C LEU A 37 37.45 -20.95 -2.39
N SER A 38 37.28 -20.44 -3.60
CA SER A 38 37.60 -19.03 -3.86
C SER A 38 36.66 -18.13 -3.05
N LEU A 39 37.06 -16.89 -2.78
CA LEU A 39 36.20 -15.96 -2.06
C LEU A 39 34.85 -15.77 -2.75
N ASP A 40 34.83 -15.69 -4.09
CA ASP A 40 33.60 -15.53 -4.86
C ASP A 40 32.70 -16.77 -4.74
N ASP A 41 33.26 -17.99 -4.82
CA ASP A 41 32.50 -19.24 -4.65
C ASP A 41 31.98 -19.40 -3.21
N TYR A 42 32.76 -18.98 -2.21
CA TYR A 42 32.33 -18.95 -0.81
C TYR A 42 31.13 -18.01 -0.63
N LEU A 43 31.19 -16.79 -1.19
CA LEU A 43 30.09 -15.85 -1.12
C LEU A 43 28.85 -16.38 -1.87
N GLU A 44 29.02 -17.01 -3.02
CA GLU A 44 27.92 -17.61 -3.78
C GLU A 44 27.26 -18.78 -3.03
N LYS A 45 28.04 -19.63 -2.34
CA LYS A 45 27.53 -20.73 -1.51
C LYS A 45 26.59 -20.24 -0.39
N TYR A 46 26.95 -19.14 0.28
CA TYR A 46 26.23 -18.66 1.48
C TYR A 46 25.21 -17.55 1.20
N LEU A 47 25.43 -16.70 0.20
CA LEU A 47 24.57 -15.55 -0.12
C LEU A 47 23.81 -15.73 -1.44
N GLY A 48 24.11 -16.79 -2.19
CA GLY A 48 23.59 -17.00 -3.54
C GLY A 48 24.30 -16.14 -4.59
N PRO A 49 23.79 -16.13 -5.82
CA PRO A 49 24.41 -15.40 -6.92
C PRO A 49 24.37 -13.90 -6.63
N ARG A 50 25.45 -13.19 -6.94
CA ARG A 50 25.55 -11.75 -6.70
C ARG A 50 24.46 -10.95 -7.41
N ARG A 51 24.08 -11.37 -8.62
CA ARG A 51 22.96 -10.82 -9.38
C ARG A 51 21.88 -11.87 -9.49
N SER A 52 20.64 -11.52 -9.16
CA SER A 52 19.53 -12.46 -9.25
C SER A 52 19.28 -12.91 -10.70
N PRO A 53 19.06 -14.21 -10.94
CA PRO A 53 18.76 -14.73 -12.28
C PRO A 53 17.46 -14.17 -12.85
N VAL A 54 16.51 -13.78 -12.00
CA VAL A 54 15.22 -13.20 -12.39
C VAL A 54 15.24 -11.67 -12.51
N PHE A 55 16.41 -11.03 -12.40
CA PHE A 55 16.52 -9.57 -12.46
C PHE A 55 15.87 -8.97 -13.71
N LEU A 56 16.18 -9.49 -14.90
CA LEU A 56 15.73 -8.89 -16.16
C LEU A 56 14.20 -8.90 -16.30
N PRO A 57 13.49 -10.04 -16.13
CA PRO A 57 12.03 -10.06 -16.23
C PRO A 57 11.34 -9.23 -15.13
N VAL A 58 11.85 -9.22 -13.90
CA VAL A 58 11.30 -8.41 -12.81
C VAL A 58 11.51 -6.93 -13.09
N CYS A 59 12.69 -6.52 -13.55
CA CYS A 59 13.01 -5.14 -13.92
C CYS A 59 12.08 -4.61 -15.02
N ILE A 60 11.86 -5.38 -16.09
CA ILE A 60 10.91 -5.00 -17.16
C ILE A 60 9.50 -4.82 -16.58
N THR A 61 9.05 -5.76 -15.75
CA THR A 61 7.72 -5.70 -15.11
C THR A 61 7.59 -4.46 -14.21
N TYR A 62 8.61 -4.18 -13.40
CA TYR A 62 8.63 -3.04 -12.48
C TYR A 62 8.66 -1.72 -13.23
N LEU A 63 9.40 -1.62 -14.34
CA LEU A 63 9.39 -0.42 -15.19
C LEU A 63 8.01 -0.14 -15.80
N LEU A 64 7.29 -1.18 -16.22
CA LEU A 64 5.91 -1.04 -16.70
C LEU A 64 4.98 -0.54 -15.58
N ILE A 65 5.04 -1.16 -14.40
CA ILE A 65 4.27 -0.76 -13.22
C ILE A 65 4.61 0.68 -12.82
N PHE A 66 5.90 1.02 -12.76
CA PHE A 66 6.39 2.36 -12.44
C PHE A 66 5.84 3.40 -13.42
N SER A 67 5.89 3.13 -14.72
CA SER A 67 5.41 4.08 -15.73
C SER A 67 3.93 4.42 -15.52
N VAL A 68 3.08 3.41 -15.28
CA VAL A 68 1.65 3.59 -15.06
C VAL A 68 1.38 4.25 -13.71
N GLY A 69 2.00 3.73 -12.65
CA GLY A 69 1.78 4.17 -11.28
C GLY A 69 2.31 5.58 -11.01
N ALA A 70 3.54 5.89 -11.43
CA ALA A 70 4.14 7.20 -11.20
C ALA A 70 3.37 8.29 -11.96
N VAL A 71 3.05 8.08 -13.24
CA VAL A 71 2.27 9.03 -14.04
C VAL A 71 0.87 9.20 -13.47
N GLY A 72 0.18 8.09 -13.17
CA GLY A 72 -1.20 8.10 -12.70
C GLY A 72 -1.36 8.76 -11.32
N ASN A 73 -0.48 8.45 -10.38
CA ASN A 73 -0.54 9.03 -9.03
C ASN A 73 -0.08 10.48 -9.02
N THR A 74 0.95 10.85 -9.81
CA THR A 74 1.34 12.26 -9.99
C THR A 74 0.19 13.08 -10.56
N LEU A 75 -0.51 12.55 -11.58
CA LEU A 75 -1.66 13.21 -12.17
C LEU A 75 -2.83 13.34 -11.19
N THR A 76 -3.06 12.32 -10.36
CA THR A 76 -4.04 12.37 -9.26
C THR A 76 -3.72 13.51 -8.30
N CYS A 77 -2.48 13.63 -7.84
CA CYS A 77 -2.02 14.73 -6.99
C CYS A 77 -2.19 16.09 -7.69
N ALA A 78 -1.80 16.19 -8.97
CA ALA A 78 -1.89 17.41 -9.76
C ALA A 78 -3.33 17.90 -9.94
N VAL A 79 -4.27 16.99 -10.22
CA VAL A 79 -5.68 17.34 -10.44
C VAL A 79 -6.35 17.87 -9.18
N ILE A 80 -6.06 17.24 -8.02
CA ILE A 80 -6.65 17.63 -6.74
C ILE A 80 -6.08 18.98 -6.26
N THR A 81 -4.79 19.20 -6.49
CA THR A 81 -4.11 20.45 -6.12
C THR A 81 -4.51 21.61 -7.04
N ARG A 82 -4.58 21.40 -8.37
CA ARG A 82 -4.90 22.45 -9.34
C ARG A 82 -6.35 22.86 -9.37
N HIS A 83 -7.30 21.95 -9.12
CA HIS A 83 -8.73 22.26 -9.22
C HIS A 83 -9.40 22.36 -7.83
N PRO A 84 -9.77 23.56 -7.35
CA PRO A 84 -10.45 23.72 -6.05
C PRO A 84 -11.73 22.90 -5.92
N VAL A 85 -12.43 22.69 -7.04
CA VAL A 85 -13.65 21.87 -7.10
C VAL A 85 -13.40 20.41 -6.68
N MET A 86 -12.18 19.91 -6.90
CA MET A 86 -11.74 18.56 -6.56
C MET A 86 -11.26 18.45 -5.10
N ARG A 87 -11.22 19.54 -4.33
CA ARG A 87 -10.80 19.51 -2.91
C ARG A 87 -11.98 19.10 -2.02
N THR A 88 -12.43 17.85 -2.15
CA THR A 88 -13.46 17.23 -1.30
C THR A 88 -12.80 16.36 -0.22
N PRO A 89 -13.50 16.05 0.89
CA PRO A 89 -12.97 15.17 1.94
C PRO A 89 -12.44 13.84 1.41
N THR A 90 -13.21 13.17 0.54
CA THR A 90 -12.78 11.94 -0.12
C THR A 90 -11.49 12.11 -0.93
N ASN A 91 -11.42 13.18 -1.73
CA ASN A 91 -10.27 13.38 -2.59
C ASN A 91 -9.00 13.69 -1.78
N PHE A 92 -9.10 14.16 -0.54
CA PHE A 92 -7.93 14.23 0.34
C PHE A 92 -7.38 12.84 0.71
N TYR A 93 -8.25 11.85 0.95
CA TYR A 93 -7.79 10.46 1.15
C TYR A 93 -7.17 9.88 -0.12
N LEU A 94 -7.76 10.13 -1.30
CA LEU A 94 -7.17 9.71 -2.58
C LEU A 94 -5.82 10.39 -2.84
N PHE A 95 -5.68 11.66 -2.44
CA PHE A 95 -4.40 12.37 -2.50
C PHE A 95 -3.36 11.74 -1.57
N SER A 96 -3.74 11.44 -0.32
CA SER A 96 -2.87 10.78 0.67
C SER A 96 -2.40 9.41 0.17
N LEU A 97 -3.31 8.61 -0.40
CA LEU A 97 -2.99 7.31 -1.01
C LEU A 97 -2.04 7.45 -2.21
N ALA A 98 -2.28 8.43 -3.09
CA ALA A 98 -1.38 8.71 -4.21
C ALA A 98 0.03 9.12 -3.73
N VAL A 99 0.15 9.79 -2.58
CA VAL A 99 1.46 10.13 -1.99
C VAL A 99 2.18 8.88 -1.47
N SER A 100 1.49 7.97 -0.74
CA SER A 100 2.13 6.73 -0.29
C SER A 100 2.54 5.83 -1.47
N ASP A 101 1.70 5.76 -2.51
CA ASP A 101 1.99 5.06 -3.76
C ASP A 101 3.19 5.65 -4.51
N LEU A 102 3.33 6.98 -4.56
CA LEU A 102 4.50 7.62 -5.17
C LEU A 102 5.77 7.37 -4.35
N LEU A 103 5.70 7.38 -3.03
CA LEU A 103 6.86 7.10 -2.18
C LEU A 103 7.38 5.67 -2.39
N VAL A 104 6.48 4.67 -2.47
CA VAL A 104 6.91 3.28 -2.71
C VAL A 104 7.47 3.08 -4.12
N LEU A 105 6.90 3.74 -5.13
CA LEU A 105 7.39 3.64 -6.51
C LEU A 105 8.70 4.39 -6.75
N ILE A 106 8.86 5.59 -6.19
CA ILE A 106 10.03 6.45 -6.44
C ILE A 106 11.22 6.07 -5.56
N LEU A 107 10.96 5.64 -4.33
CA LEU A 107 12.02 5.33 -3.36
C LEU A 107 12.16 3.82 -3.10
N GLY A 108 11.05 3.10 -2.94
CA GLY A 108 11.07 1.67 -2.63
C GLY A 108 11.54 0.81 -3.80
N MET A 109 10.89 0.94 -4.96
CA MET A 109 11.17 0.10 -6.12
C MET A 109 12.63 0.18 -6.61
N PRO A 110 13.29 1.36 -6.70
CA PRO A 110 14.70 1.40 -7.09
C PRO A 110 15.63 0.72 -6.08
N LEU A 111 15.32 0.78 -4.78
CA LEU A 111 16.10 0.08 -3.74
C LEU A 111 16.00 -1.43 -3.92
N GLU A 112 14.81 -1.95 -4.22
CA GLU A 112 14.61 -3.38 -4.45
C GLU A 112 15.26 -3.85 -5.77
N LEU A 113 15.15 -3.08 -6.85
CA LEU A 113 15.86 -3.38 -8.10
C LEU A 113 17.37 -3.34 -7.94
N TYR A 114 17.89 -2.44 -7.11
CA TYR A 114 19.31 -2.40 -6.77
C TYR A 114 19.76 -3.69 -6.08
N GLU A 115 19.00 -4.19 -5.11
CA GLU A 115 19.32 -5.45 -4.43
C GLU A 115 19.18 -6.66 -5.35
N LEU A 116 18.20 -6.66 -6.23
CA LEU A 116 18.06 -7.71 -7.24
C LEU A 116 19.22 -7.71 -8.26
N TRP A 117 19.78 -6.54 -8.56
CA TRP A 117 20.97 -6.38 -9.39
C TRP A 117 22.25 -6.80 -8.66
N SER A 118 22.36 -6.47 -7.37
CA SER A 118 23.51 -6.73 -6.52
C SER A 118 23.05 -7.10 -5.11
N ASN A 119 22.87 -8.40 -4.85
CA ASN A 119 22.44 -8.94 -3.56
C ASN A 119 23.42 -8.57 -2.44
N TYR A 120 24.71 -8.48 -2.76
CA TYR A 120 25.79 -8.02 -1.89
C TYR A 120 26.91 -7.34 -2.71
N PRO A 121 27.69 -6.44 -2.10
CA PRO A 121 27.46 -5.81 -0.80
C PRO A 121 26.34 -4.75 -0.86
N PHE A 122 25.64 -4.57 0.26
CA PHE A 122 24.66 -3.50 0.47
C PHE A 122 25.38 -2.17 0.75
N LEU A 123 25.42 -1.30 -0.26
CA LEU A 123 26.27 -0.11 -0.30
C LEU A 123 25.71 1.08 0.49
N LEU A 124 24.42 1.07 0.85
CA LEU A 124 23.79 2.19 1.58
C LEU A 124 24.08 2.17 3.10
N GLY A 125 24.81 1.14 3.56
CA GLY A 125 25.24 1.00 4.94
C GLY A 125 24.08 0.87 5.95
N LYS A 126 24.39 1.03 7.23
CA LYS A 126 23.42 0.82 8.32
C LYS A 126 22.22 1.76 8.25
N SER A 127 22.43 3.03 7.93
CA SER A 127 21.37 4.03 7.76
C SER A 127 20.44 3.68 6.59
N GLY A 128 21.00 3.23 5.46
CA GLY A 128 20.23 2.79 4.32
C GLY A 128 19.36 1.57 4.62
N CYS A 129 19.87 0.62 5.40
CA CYS A 129 19.13 -0.57 5.80
C CYS A 129 17.92 -0.21 6.67
N TYR A 130 18.12 0.64 7.70
CA TYR A 130 17.00 1.14 8.51
C TYR A 130 15.99 1.94 7.69
N PHE A 131 16.49 2.84 6.84
CA PHE A 131 15.64 3.67 5.99
C PHE A 131 14.78 2.82 5.05
N LYS A 132 15.37 1.81 4.39
CA LYS A 132 14.66 0.86 3.53
C LYS A 132 13.51 0.22 4.28
N THR A 133 13.79 -0.51 5.36
CA THR A 133 12.74 -1.22 6.11
C THR A 133 11.68 -0.26 6.64
N PHE A 134 12.10 0.87 7.20
CA PHE A 134 11.19 1.90 7.70
C PHE A 134 10.27 2.48 6.62
N LEU A 135 10.83 2.80 5.44
CA LEU A 135 10.09 3.34 4.31
C LEU A 135 9.01 2.35 3.86
N PHE A 136 9.41 1.10 3.60
CA PHE A 136 8.49 0.05 3.12
C PHE A 136 7.35 -0.18 4.10
N GLU A 137 7.63 -0.32 5.41
CA GLU A 137 6.57 -0.49 6.42
C GLU A 137 5.67 0.74 6.54
N THR A 138 6.24 1.94 6.54
CA THR A 138 5.47 3.18 6.72
C THR A 138 4.49 3.38 5.58
N VAL A 139 4.96 3.29 4.33
CA VAL A 139 4.08 3.47 3.15
C VAL A 139 3.06 2.35 3.07
N CYS A 140 3.45 1.14 3.47
CA CYS A 140 2.58 -0.02 3.54
C CYS A 140 1.40 0.23 4.50
N PHE A 141 1.69 0.54 5.76
CA PHE A 141 0.66 0.84 6.75
C PHE A 141 -0.17 2.07 6.40
N ALA A 142 0.45 3.10 5.81
CA ALA A 142 -0.26 4.30 5.39
C ALA A 142 -1.28 3.99 4.30
N SER A 143 -0.92 3.18 3.28
CA SER A 143 -1.84 2.79 2.22
C SER A 143 -3.05 2.00 2.75
N VAL A 144 -2.82 1.00 3.61
CA VAL A 144 -3.90 0.23 4.28
C VAL A 144 -4.86 1.17 5.01
N LEU A 145 -4.33 1.98 5.92
CA LEU A 145 -5.14 2.84 6.78
C LEU A 145 -5.88 3.91 5.98
N ASN A 146 -5.28 4.45 4.90
CA ASN A 146 -5.96 5.37 3.99
C ASN A 146 -7.16 4.70 3.28
N VAL A 147 -7.00 3.46 2.81
CA VAL A 147 -8.10 2.70 2.17
C VAL A 147 -9.20 2.38 3.18
N THR A 148 -8.85 2.00 4.41
CA THR A 148 -9.84 1.79 5.49
C THR A 148 -10.58 3.08 5.83
N ALA A 149 -9.87 4.19 6.03
CA ALA A 149 -10.47 5.49 6.33
C ALA A 149 -11.38 5.99 5.20
N LEU A 150 -10.97 5.81 3.95
CA LEU A 150 -11.80 6.09 2.77
C LEU A 150 -13.08 5.25 2.77
N SER A 151 -12.99 3.97 3.14
CA SER A 151 -14.15 3.07 3.20
C SER A 151 -15.13 3.46 4.31
N VAL A 152 -14.62 3.88 5.48
CA VAL A 152 -15.44 4.42 6.58
C VAL A 152 -16.13 5.73 6.18
N GLU A 153 -15.39 6.67 5.56
CA GLU A 153 -15.98 7.92 5.05
C GLU A 153 -17.13 7.63 4.08
N ARG A 154 -16.93 6.67 3.19
CA ARG A 154 -17.90 6.28 2.17
C ARG A 154 -19.12 5.60 2.76
N TYR A 155 -18.92 4.74 3.76
CA TYR A 155 -20.01 4.16 4.53
C TYR A 155 -20.87 5.25 5.17
N ILE A 156 -20.26 6.19 5.91
CA ILE A 156 -21.00 7.29 6.57
C ILE A 156 -21.74 8.14 5.53
N ALA A 157 -21.10 8.48 4.42
CA ALA A 157 -21.69 9.31 3.36
C ALA A 157 -22.90 8.68 2.66
N VAL A 158 -22.95 7.34 2.56
CA VAL A 158 -24.02 6.61 1.88
C VAL A 158 -25.10 6.16 2.87
N VAL A 159 -24.73 5.56 3.98
CA VAL A 159 -25.67 4.93 4.93
C VAL A 159 -26.26 5.96 5.91
N HIS A 160 -25.51 6.99 6.28
CA HIS A 160 -25.93 7.99 7.26
C HIS A 160 -25.84 9.43 6.70
N PRO A 161 -26.68 9.79 5.72
CA PRO A 161 -26.56 11.06 4.98
C PRO A 161 -26.73 12.31 5.86
N LEU A 162 -27.48 12.24 6.96
CA LEU A 162 -27.63 13.34 7.91
C LEU A 162 -26.35 13.56 8.74
N ARG A 163 -25.79 12.49 9.32
CA ARG A 163 -24.50 12.55 10.03
C ARG A 163 -23.35 12.95 9.10
N ALA A 164 -23.41 12.53 7.84
CA ALA A 164 -22.38 12.87 6.85
C ALA A 164 -22.24 14.39 6.64
N LYS A 165 -23.31 15.18 6.76
CA LYS A 165 -23.24 16.65 6.63
C LYS A 165 -22.36 17.29 7.70
N CYS A 166 -22.33 16.72 8.90
CA CYS A 166 -21.56 17.24 10.03
C CYS A 166 -20.16 16.61 10.13
N VAL A 167 -20.03 15.32 9.83
CA VAL A 167 -18.79 14.56 10.07
C VAL A 167 -17.86 14.58 8.86
N VAL A 168 -18.38 14.51 7.63
CA VAL A 168 -17.57 14.40 6.40
C VAL A 168 -17.11 15.79 5.96
N THR A 169 -16.23 16.39 6.75
CA THR A 169 -15.66 17.71 6.50
C THR A 169 -14.19 17.62 6.06
N ARG A 170 -13.70 18.69 5.41
CA ARG A 170 -12.29 18.76 4.97
C ARG A 170 -11.31 18.79 6.15
N ALA A 171 -11.67 19.51 7.22
CA ALA A 171 -10.85 19.60 8.42
C ALA A 171 -10.75 18.25 9.12
N HIS A 172 -11.87 17.52 9.23
CA HIS A 172 -11.87 16.16 9.75
C HIS A 172 -10.97 15.24 8.92
N ALA A 173 -11.14 15.20 7.58
CA ALA A 173 -10.33 14.36 6.71
C ALA A 173 -8.82 14.62 6.84
N LYS A 174 -8.39 15.89 6.93
CA LYS A 174 -6.98 16.24 7.15
C LYS A 174 -6.46 15.73 8.49
N ARG A 175 -7.24 15.85 9.57
CA ARG A 175 -6.87 15.31 10.88
C ARG A 175 -6.70 13.79 10.84
N VAL A 176 -7.66 13.08 10.22
CA VAL A 176 -7.56 11.62 10.06
C VAL A 176 -6.30 11.24 9.29
N ILE A 177 -5.99 11.91 8.18
CA ILE A 177 -4.78 11.64 7.39
C ILE A 177 -3.51 11.84 8.24
N ILE A 178 -3.41 12.93 9.02
CA ILE A 178 -2.26 13.15 9.90
C ILE A 178 -2.13 12.01 10.93
N CYS A 179 -3.24 11.58 11.53
CA CYS A 179 -3.23 10.44 12.46
C CYS A 179 -2.81 9.14 11.77
N VAL A 180 -3.26 8.92 10.53
CA VAL A 180 -2.86 7.75 9.72
C VAL A 180 -1.36 7.72 9.53
N TRP A 181 -0.76 8.80 9.04
CA TRP A 181 0.69 8.87 8.82
C TRP A 181 1.48 8.69 10.12
N PHE A 182 1.03 9.34 11.19
CA PHE A 182 1.67 9.21 12.49
C PHE A 182 1.62 7.76 13.02
N ALA A 183 0.46 7.11 12.95
CA ALA A 183 0.30 5.71 13.34
C ALA A 183 1.18 4.79 12.48
N SER A 184 1.22 5.00 11.16
CA SER A 184 2.06 4.22 10.24
C SER A 184 3.55 4.32 10.58
N VAL A 185 4.03 5.54 10.85
CA VAL A 185 5.43 5.76 11.26
C VAL A 185 5.73 5.03 12.56
N ILE A 186 4.89 5.18 13.59
CA ILE A 186 5.09 4.53 14.89
C ILE A 186 5.13 3.01 14.75
N CYS A 187 4.18 2.43 14.00
CA CYS A 187 4.10 0.99 13.81
C CYS A 187 5.23 0.43 12.95
N ALA A 188 5.86 1.24 12.08
CA ALA A 188 7.00 0.84 11.26
C ALA A 188 8.31 0.73 12.07
N LEU A 189 8.48 1.53 13.12
CA LEU A 189 9.73 1.61 13.89
C LEU A 189 10.18 0.27 14.51
N PRO A 190 9.31 -0.53 15.15
CA PRO A 190 9.70 -1.81 15.72
C PRO A 190 10.34 -2.73 14.69
N ASN A 191 9.72 -2.96 13.53
CA ASN A 191 10.28 -3.84 12.50
C ASN A 191 11.59 -3.29 11.92
N ALA A 192 11.65 -1.98 11.65
CA ALA A 192 12.86 -1.33 11.15
C ALA A 192 14.04 -1.52 12.12
N SER A 193 13.81 -1.41 13.43
CA SER A 193 14.85 -1.55 14.45
C SER A 193 15.47 -2.96 14.54
N LEU A 194 14.79 -3.98 14.00
CA LEU A 194 15.28 -5.36 14.02
C LEU A 194 16.30 -5.65 12.90
N HIS A 195 16.32 -4.84 11.86
CA HIS A 195 17.19 -5.03 10.71
C HIS A 195 18.56 -4.38 10.93
N GLY A 196 19.56 -4.81 10.18
CA GLY A 196 20.90 -4.27 10.26
C GLY A 196 21.80 -4.85 9.18
N ILE A 197 23.08 -4.47 9.22
CA ILE A 197 24.09 -5.01 8.32
C ILE A 197 24.65 -6.29 8.92
N TYR A 198 24.62 -7.36 8.15
CA TYR A 198 25.29 -8.62 8.44
C TYR A 198 26.41 -8.86 7.43
N THR A 199 27.54 -9.40 7.89
CA THR A 199 28.71 -9.75 7.08
C THR A 199 29.17 -11.15 7.44
N LEU A 200 29.49 -11.96 6.44
CA LEU A 200 30.05 -13.29 6.63
C LEU A 200 31.47 -13.21 7.23
N PRO A 201 31.84 -14.19 8.07
CA PRO A 201 33.25 -14.38 8.44
C PRO A 201 34.07 -14.73 7.20
N LYS A 202 35.35 -14.38 7.19
CA LYS A 202 36.25 -14.82 6.12
C LYS A 202 36.47 -16.33 6.21
N PRO A 203 36.60 -17.03 5.05
CA PRO A 203 36.98 -18.44 5.06
C PRO A 203 38.36 -18.61 5.72
N HIS A 204 38.56 -19.75 6.37
CA HIS A 204 39.85 -20.08 6.97
C HIS A 204 40.96 -19.99 5.90
N GLY A 205 42.13 -19.45 6.26
CA GLY A 205 43.24 -19.23 5.33
C GLY A 205 43.24 -17.87 4.61
N HIS A 206 42.15 -17.10 4.65
CA HIS A 206 42.07 -15.75 4.06
C HIS A 206 42.23 -14.59 5.08
N GLY A 207 42.78 -14.91 6.27
CA GLY A 207 43.00 -14.00 7.38
C GLY A 207 41.81 -13.92 8.35
N GLU A 208 42.06 -13.41 9.56
CA GLU A 208 41.01 -13.24 10.57
C GLU A 208 40.10 -12.04 10.25
N GLY A 209 38.81 -12.14 10.58
CA GLY A 209 37.82 -11.07 10.46
C GLY A 209 36.65 -11.40 9.55
N HIS A 210 35.90 -10.36 9.16
CA HIS A 210 34.72 -10.47 8.30
C HIS A 210 35.00 -9.95 6.87
N GLU A 211 34.30 -10.49 5.90
CA GLU A 211 34.38 -10.03 4.50
C GLU A 211 33.44 -8.84 4.28
N LEU A 212 33.99 -7.64 4.06
CA LEU A 212 33.17 -6.44 3.89
C LEU A 212 32.30 -6.48 2.63
N ASN A 213 32.76 -7.18 1.58
CA ASN A 213 32.01 -7.34 0.34
C ASN A 213 30.79 -8.27 0.47
N SER A 214 30.64 -8.96 1.61
CA SER A 214 29.49 -9.81 1.94
C SER A 214 28.36 -9.06 2.66
N ALA A 215 28.49 -7.73 2.84
CA ALA A 215 27.52 -6.94 3.61
C ALA A 215 26.11 -7.05 3.03
N THR A 216 25.13 -7.45 3.85
CA THR A 216 23.71 -7.54 3.46
C THR A 216 22.83 -6.83 4.48
N CYS A 217 21.70 -6.27 4.03
CA CYS A 217 20.68 -5.72 4.94
C CYS A 217 19.69 -6.83 5.31
N THR A 218 19.78 -7.35 6.52
CA THR A 218 18.99 -8.52 6.97
C THR A 218 18.57 -8.39 8.44
N LEU A 219 17.80 -9.36 8.93
CA LEU A 219 17.42 -9.45 10.33
C LEU A 219 18.66 -9.77 11.20
N VAL A 220 19.00 -8.86 12.12
CA VAL A 220 20.14 -9.03 13.05
C VAL A 220 19.70 -9.27 14.50
N LYS A 221 18.39 -9.23 14.75
CA LYS A 221 17.79 -9.45 16.07
C LYS A 221 17.11 -10.83 16.14
N PRO A 222 16.80 -11.33 17.34
CA PRO A 222 16.20 -12.66 17.49
C PRO A 222 14.91 -12.82 16.67
N ARG A 223 14.81 -13.94 15.94
CA ARG A 223 13.68 -14.27 15.06
C ARG A 223 12.32 -14.25 15.78
N TRP A 224 12.27 -14.62 17.06
CA TRP A 224 11.02 -14.63 17.82
C TRP A 224 10.38 -13.23 17.95
N ILE A 225 11.19 -12.16 18.10
CA ILE A 225 10.68 -10.78 18.17
C ILE A 225 10.14 -10.36 16.81
N TYR A 226 10.87 -10.69 15.74
CA TYR A 226 10.44 -10.44 14.37
C TYR A 226 9.11 -11.13 14.10
N ASN A 227 9.02 -12.44 14.35
CA ASN A 227 7.82 -13.24 14.13
C ASN A 227 6.61 -12.67 14.87
N LEU A 228 6.79 -12.27 16.14
CA LEU A 228 5.74 -11.62 16.93
C LEU A 228 5.26 -10.32 16.26
N ILE A 229 6.19 -9.44 15.86
CA ILE A 229 5.86 -8.17 15.20
C ILE A 229 5.15 -8.39 13.86
N ILE A 230 5.61 -9.36 13.06
CA ILE A 230 4.98 -9.69 11.76
C ILE A 230 3.57 -10.23 11.94
N GLN A 231 3.35 -11.11 12.91
CA GLN A 231 2.03 -11.67 13.20
C GLN A 231 1.05 -10.59 13.68
N ILE A 232 1.48 -9.75 14.63
CA ILE A 232 0.69 -8.60 15.12
C ILE A 232 0.38 -7.64 13.96
N SER A 233 1.38 -7.31 13.15
CA SER A 233 1.21 -6.39 12.02
C SER A 233 0.28 -6.97 10.96
N THR A 234 0.35 -8.26 10.67
CA THR A 234 -0.55 -8.93 9.73
C THR A 234 -1.99 -8.95 10.25
N PHE A 235 -2.19 -9.19 11.55
CA PHE A 235 -3.52 -9.11 12.12
C PHE A 235 -4.10 -7.69 12.05
N ILE A 236 -3.33 -6.69 12.48
CA ILE A 236 -3.78 -5.29 12.61
C ILE A 236 -3.89 -4.57 11.26
N PHE A 237 -2.97 -4.82 10.32
CA PHE A 237 -2.87 -4.09 9.05
C PHE A 237 -3.32 -4.88 7.83
N PHE A 238 -3.66 -6.16 7.97
CA PHE A 238 -4.25 -6.93 6.88
C PHE A 238 -5.60 -7.51 7.25
N ILE A 239 -5.67 -8.41 8.25
CA ILE A 239 -6.91 -9.13 8.56
C ILE A 239 -8.01 -8.18 9.04
N LEU A 240 -7.73 -7.36 10.06
CA LEU A 240 -8.72 -6.43 10.61
C LEU A 240 -9.20 -5.38 9.58
N PRO A 241 -8.31 -4.73 8.80
CA PRO A 241 -8.69 -3.85 7.70
C PRO A 241 -9.53 -4.58 6.64
N MET A 242 -9.15 -5.78 6.22
CA MET A 242 -9.92 -6.53 5.24
C MET A 242 -11.32 -6.90 5.74
N MET A 243 -11.45 -7.31 7.00
CA MET A 243 -12.75 -7.61 7.62
C MET A 243 -13.62 -6.36 7.75
N THR A 244 -13.06 -5.26 8.26
CA THR A 244 -13.77 -3.98 8.40
C THR A 244 -14.21 -3.43 7.05
N ILE A 245 -13.31 -3.41 6.07
CA ILE A 245 -13.61 -2.98 4.71
C ILE A 245 -14.73 -3.87 4.12
N SER A 246 -14.59 -5.20 4.17
CA SER A 246 -15.57 -6.13 3.59
C SER A 246 -16.96 -5.95 4.19
N THR A 247 -17.05 -5.85 5.52
CA THR A 247 -18.32 -5.61 6.23
C THR A 247 -18.95 -4.27 5.86
N LEU A 248 -18.16 -3.18 5.81
CA LEU A 248 -18.64 -1.87 5.41
C LEU A 248 -19.20 -1.88 3.98
N TYR A 249 -18.52 -2.49 3.01
CA TYR A 249 -19.02 -2.56 1.63
C TYR A 249 -20.24 -3.46 1.48
N LEU A 250 -20.34 -4.54 2.25
CA LEU A 250 -21.54 -5.37 2.31
C LEU A 250 -22.74 -4.52 2.78
N LEU A 251 -22.58 -3.76 3.86
CA LEU A 251 -23.63 -2.88 4.38
C LEU A 251 -24.02 -1.78 3.38
N ILE A 252 -23.03 -1.20 2.70
CA ILE A 252 -23.33 -0.23 1.63
C ILE A 252 -24.11 -0.91 0.50
N GLY A 253 -23.74 -2.12 0.09
CA GLY A 253 -24.44 -2.90 -0.93
C GLY A 253 -25.90 -3.18 -0.57
N ILE A 254 -26.15 -3.57 0.69
CA ILE A 254 -27.50 -3.80 1.22
C ILE A 254 -28.32 -2.49 1.20
N GLN A 255 -27.75 -1.38 1.67
CA GLN A 255 -28.42 -0.09 1.67
C GLN A 255 -28.78 0.37 0.25
N LEU A 256 -27.86 0.22 -0.70
CA LEU A 256 -28.11 0.57 -2.10
C LEU A 256 -29.20 -0.30 -2.74
N LYS A 257 -29.26 -1.59 -2.40
CA LYS A 257 -30.34 -2.49 -2.85
C LYS A 257 -31.68 -2.05 -2.26
N ARG A 258 -31.73 -1.72 -0.97
CA ARG A 258 -32.93 -1.22 -0.30
C ARG A 258 -33.46 0.07 -0.94
N GLU A 259 -32.58 1.02 -1.24
CA GLU A 259 -32.97 2.27 -1.92
C GLU A 259 -33.58 2.02 -3.30
N LYS A 260 -32.99 1.12 -4.10
CA LYS A 260 -33.54 0.75 -5.41
C LYS A 260 -34.90 0.07 -5.31
N MET A 261 -35.09 -0.82 -4.33
CA MET A 261 -36.37 -1.50 -4.11
C MET A 261 -37.46 -0.50 -3.69
N LEU A 262 -37.15 0.46 -2.82
CA LEU A 262 -38.09 1.51 -2.43
C LEU A 262 -38.46 2.43 -3.60
N GLN A 263 -37.51 2.75 -4.48
CA GLN A 263 -37.78 3.51 -5.70
C GLN A 263 -38.68 2.74 -6.67
N ALA A 264 -38.39 1.46 -6.91
CA ALA A 264 -39.23 0.62 -7.77
C ALA A 264 -40.66 0.48 -7.22
N LYS A 265 -40.81 0.33 -5.89
CA LYS A 265 -42.13 0.28 -5.25
C LYS A 265 -42.90 1.60 -5.40
N ALA A 266 -42.24 2.74 -5.19
CA ALA A 266 -42.84 4.06 -5.36
C ALA A 266 -43.23 4.35 -6.83
N GLU A 267 -42.47 3.83 -7.80
CA GLU A 267 -42.80 3.90 -9.23
C GLU A 267 -44.01 3.02 -9.59
N CYS A 268 -44.19 1.86 -8.95
CA CYS A 268 -45.39 1.02 -9.12
C CYS A 268 -46.65 1.60 -8.48
N GLU A 269 -46.53 2.34 -7.37
CA GLU A 269 -47.68 2.95 -6.69
C GLU A 269 -48.16 4.26 -7.38
N ASN A 270 -47.26 5.00 -8.04
CA ASN A 270 -47.60 6.27 -8.71
C ASN A 270 -47.80 6.11 -10.23
N ASN A 271 -49.00 5.70 -10.63
CA ASN A 271 -49.37 5.37 -12.00
C ASN A 271 -49.57 6.57 -12.97
N GLY A 272 -48.92 7.74 -12.80
CA GLY A 272 -49.29 8.88 -13.65
C GLY A 272 -48.55 10.23 -13.65
N HIS A 273 -47.43 10.43 -12.94
CA HIS A 273 -46.68 11.71 -13.05
C HIS A 273 -45.18 11.48 -13.25
N ARG A 274 -44.81 11.29 -14.53
CA ARG A 274 -43.45 10.97 -15.03
C ARG A 274 -42.40 12.09 -14.90
N ASN A 275 -42.74 13.27 -14.39
CA ASN A 275 -41.90 14.46 -14.62
C ASN A 275 -41.01 14.91 -13.44
N THR A 276 -41.14 14.31 -12.24
CA THR A 276 -40.39 14.79 -11.05
C THR A 276 -39.26 13.87 -10.57
N SER A 277 -39.20 12.61 -11.04
CA SER A 277 -38.22 11.61 -10.56
C SER A 277 -36.80 11.79 -11.12
N VAL A 278 -36.66 12.35 -12.32
CA VAL A 278 -35.37 12.47 -13.04
C VAL A 278 -34.35 13.33 -12.27
N ARG A 279 -34.81 14.36 -11.54
CA ARG A 279 -33.92 15.31 -10.83
C ARG A 279 -33.40 14.77 -9.50
N MET A 280 -34.11 13.81 -8.88
CA MET A 280 -33.73 13.19 -7.60
C MET A 280 -32.93 11.88 -7.78
N GLN A 281 -33.02 11.23 -8.95
CA GLN A 281 -32.25 10.03 -9.31
C GLN A 281 -30.76 10.32 -9.64
N GLN A 282 -30.45 11.49 -10.20
CA GLN A 282 -29.09 11.83 -10.67
C GLN A 282 -27.99 11.87 -9.58
N PRO A 283 -28.24 12.39 -8.36
CA PRO A 283 -27.27 12.34 -7.26
C PRO A 283 -27.03 10.91 -6.74
N GLN A 284 -28.06 10.07 -6.73
CA GLN A 284 -28.02 8.70 -6.20
C GLN A 284 -27.30 7.72 -7.14
N THR A 285 -27.56 7.79 -8.44
CA THR A 285 -26.85 6.96 -9.44
C THR A 285 -25.35 7.27 -9.48
N ARG A 286 -24.97 8.55 -9.31
CA ARG A 286 -23.56 8.96 -9.22
C ARG A 286 -22.87 8.45 -7.95
N ARG A 287 -23.56 8.43 -6.81
CA ARG A 287 -23.05 7.83 -5.55
C ARG A 287 -22.86 6.31 -5.69
N GLN A 288 -23.81 5.62 -6.34
CA GLN A 288 -23.72 4.18 -6.62
C GLN A 288 -22.53 3.81 -7.51
N GLN A 289 -22.23 4.63 -8.53
CA GLN A 289 -21.08 4.42 -9.40
C GLN A 289 -19.74 4.55 -8.64
N VAL A 290 -19.64 5.53 -7.75
CA VAL A 290 -18.47 5.72 -6.89
C VAL A 290 -18.33 4.56 -5.89
N THR A 291 -19.42 4.06 -5.30
CA THR A 291 -19.35 2.88 -4.44
C THR A 291 -18.95 1.61 -5.20
N LYS A 292 -19.46 1.40 -6.43
CA LYS A 292 -19.08 0.24 -7.26
C LYS A 292 -17.59 0.29 -7.64
N MET A 293 -17.06 1.46 -7.95
CA MET A 293 -15.62 1.68 -8.14
C MET A 293 -14.83 1.27 -6.90
N LEU A 294 -15.31 1.67 -5.73
CA LEU A 294 -14.63 1.41 -4.46
C LEU A 294 -14.69 -0.06 -4.05
N PHE A 295 -15.76 -0.79 -4.37
CA PHE A 295 -15.80 -2.25 -4.20
C PHE A 295 -14.71 -2.95 -5.03
N VAL A 296 -14.53 -2.53 -6.29
CA VAL A 296 -13.43 -3.05 -7.13
C VAL A 296 -12.07 -2.72 -6.51
N LEU A 297 -11.91 -1.51 -5.98
CA LEU A 297 -10.68 -1.09 -5.29
C LEU A 297 -10.36 -1.99 -4.09
N VAL A 298 -11.36 -2.42 -3.32
CA VAL A 298 -11.17 -3.35 -2.19
C VAL A 298 -10.73 -4.73 -2.63
N VAL A 299 -11.39 -5.30 -3.64
CA VAL A 299 -11.04 -6.62 -4.15
C VAL A 299 -9.61 -6.60 -4.69
N MET A 300 -9.26 -5.55 -5.43
CA MET A 300 -7.91 -5.38 -5.94
C MET A 300 -6.90 -5.15 -4.82
N PHE A 301 -7.25 -4.38 -3.78
CA PHE A 301 -6.40 -4.21 -2.61
C PHE A 301 -6.11 -5.56 -1.91
N GLY A 302 -7.14 -6.35 -1.62
CA GLY A 302 -6.97 -7.67 -1.02
C GLY A 302 -6.12 -8.62 -1.87
N ILE A 303 -6.36 -8.67 -3.18
CA ILE A 303 -5.61 -9.52 -4.11
C ILE A 303 -4.14 -9.09 -4.21
N CYS A 304 -3.89 -7.77 -4.30
CA CYS A 304 -2.53 -7.26 -4.45
C CYS A 304 -1.71 -7.37 -3.16
N TRP A 305 -2.37 -7.44 -2.00
CA TRP A 305 -1.69 -7.42 -0.70
C TRP A 305 -1.59 -8.78 -0.03
N ALA A 306 -2.49 -9.72 -0.33
CA ALA A 306 -2.42 -11.07 0.23
C ALA A 306 -1.06 -11.75 -0.03
N PRO A 307 -0.48 -11.72 -1.25
CA PRO A 307 0.82 -12.33 -1.51
C PRO A 307 1.94 -11.77 -0.62
N PHE A 308 1.96 -10.46 -0.39
CA PHE A 308 2.96 -9.79 0.44
C PHE A 308 2.89 -10.22 1.91
N HIS A 309 1.69 -10.33 2.47
CA HIS A 309 1.54 -10.85 3.83
C HIS A 309 1.85 -12.36 3.91
N THR A 310 1.52 -13.13 2.87
CA THR A 310 1.87 -14.55 2.78
C THR A 310 3.39 -14.75 2.76
N ASP A 311 4.14 -13.98 1.96
CA ASP A 311 5.61 -14.03 1.90
C ASP A 311 6.24 -13.82 3.30
N ARG A 312 5.81 -12.75 3.99
CA ARG A 312 6.30 -12.42 5.33
C ARG A 312 5.98 -13.49 6.37
N LEU A 313 4.78 -14.06 6.31
CA LEU A 313 4.38 -15.16 7.19
C LEU A 313 5.18 -16.42 6.87
N MET A 314 5.39 -16.73 5.60
CA MET A 314 6.15 -17.92 5.19
C MET A 314 7.59 -17.82 5.70
N TRP A 315 8.24 -16.67 5.55
CA TRP A 315 9.57 -16.42 6.14
C TRP A 315 9.58 -16.58 7.66
N SER A 316 8.52 -16.17 8.35
CA SER A 316 8.38 -16.32 9.81
C SER A 316 8.26 -17.78 10.27
N PHE A 317 7.80 -18.69 9.41
CA PHE A 317 7.60 -20.11 9.72
C PHE A 317 8.61 -21.02 9.01
N MET A 318 9.53 -20.48 8.22
CA MET A 318 10.61 -21.25 7.62
C MET A 318 11.67 -21.58 8.67
N ASP A 319 11.69 -22.85 9.07
CA ASP A 319 12.77 -23.43 9.86
C ASP A 319 13.97 -23.80 8.98
N GLU A 320 15.15 -23.89 9.58
CA GLU A 320 16.43 -24.17 8.93
C GLU A 320 16.49 -25.55 8.22
N PHE A 321 15.52 -26.42 8.49
CA PHE A 321 15.39 -27.78 7.93
C PHE A 321 14.36 -27.90 6.80
N SER A 322 13.83 -26.80 6.26
CA SER A 322 12.91 -26.86 5.13
C SER A 322 13.61 -27.39 3.87
N GLY A 323 13.07 -28.45 3.25
CA GLY A 323 13.65 -29.08 2.05
C GLY A 323 13.72 -28.16 0.82
N VAL A 324 14.49 -28.57 -0.19
CA VAL A 324 14.78 -27.81 -1.42
C VAL A 324 13.51 -27.28 -2.12
N GLU A 325 12.43 -28.07 -2.14
CA GLU A 325 11.15 -27.66 -2.75
C GLU A 325 10.52 -26.44 -2.05
N MET A 326 10.62 -26.36 -0.72
CA MET A 326 10.07 -25.24 0.04
C MET A 326 10.84 -23.95 -0.21
N PHE A 327 12.16 -24.04 -0.42
CA PHE A 327 12.99 -22.88 -0.78
C PHE A 327 12.63 -22.34 -2.17
N GLN A 328 12.44 -23.20 -3.16
CA GLN A 328 11.99 -22.79 -4.49
C GLN A 328 10.61 -22.16 -4.48
N LEU A 329 9.68 -22.72 -3.69
CA LEU A 329 8.36 -22.13 -3.49
C LEU A 329 8.46 -20.74 -2.84
N PHE A 330 9.35 -20.58 -1.86
CA PHE A 330 9.62 -19.30 -1.23
C PHE A 330 10.14 -18.26 -2.21
N GLU A 331 11.14 -18.58 -3.02
CA GLU A 331 11.65 -17.66 -4.03
C GLU A 331 10.54 -17.21 -5.01
N PHE A 332 9.70 -18.16 -5.46
CA PHE A 332 8.56 -17.83 -6.32
C PHE A 332 7.55 -16.91 -5.64
N VAL A 333 7.13 -17.24 -4.40
CA VAL A 333 6.18 -16.42 -3.63
C VAL A 333 6.75 -15.04 -3.36
N HIS A 334 8.03 -14.93 -3.04
CA HIS A 334 8.71 -13.66 -2.78
C HIS A 334 8.64 -12.75 -4.01
N ILE A 335 9.03 -13.24 -5.20
CA ILE A 335 8.97 -12.46 -6.45
C ILE A 335 7.53 -12.10 -6.81
N PHE A 336 6.61 -13.08 -6.73
CA PHE A 336 5.19 -12.86 -7.00
C PHE A 336 4.60 -11.80 -6.07
N SER A 337 4.99 -11.83 -4.79
CA SER A 337 4.55 -10.88 -3.79
C SER A 337 5.02 -9.46 -4.07
N GLY A 338 6.29 -9.26 -4.45
CA GLY A 338 6.83 -7.95 -4.82
C GLY A 338 6.10 -7.36 -6.03
N VAL A 339 5.84 -8.18 -7.07
CA VAL A 339 5.08 -7.73 -8.25
C VAL A 339 3.68 -7.24 -7.87
N PHE A 340 2.94 -8.02 -7.07
CA PHE A 340 1.58 -7.66 -6.65
C PHE A 340 1.57 -6.45 -5.70
N PHE A 341 2.56 -6.33 -4.82
CA PHE A 341 2.75 -5.19 -3.94
C PHE A 341 2.85 -3.88 -4.73
N TYR A 342 3.74 -3.79 -5.74
CA TYR A 342 3.85 -2.59 -6.56
C TYR A 342 2.68 -2.39 -7.53
N LEU A 343 2.10 -3.48 -8.04
CA LEU A 343 0.93 -3.42 -8.90
C LEU A 343 -0.24 -2.69 -8.20
N SER A 344 -0.36 -2.86 -6.87
CA SER A 344 -1.38 -2.17 -6.08
C SER A 344 -1.35 -0.65 -6.25
N SER A 345 -0.17 -0.05 -6.36
CA SER A 345 0.02 1.38 -6.56
C SER A 345 -0.31 1.85 -7.99
N ALA A 346 -0.15 0.99 -9.00
CA ALA A 346 -0.48 1.32 -10.39
C ALA A 346 -1.97 1.14 -10.72
N VAL A 347 -2.67 0.24 -10.02
CA VAL A 347 -4.10 -0.02 -10.22
C VAL A 347 -4.97 1.17 -9.79
N ASN A 348 -4.56 1.89 -8.73
CA ASN A 348 -5.35 2.99 -8.15
C ASN A 348 -5.73 4.09 -9.17
N PRO A 349 -4.80 4.74 -9.89
CA PRO A 349 -5.13 5.73 -10.92
C PRO A 349 -5.95 5.19 -12.09
N VAL A 350 -5.70 3.94 -12.50
CA VAL A 350 -6.44 3.28 -13.59
C VAL A 350 -7.91 3.16 -13.19
N LEU A 351 -8.19 2.71 -11.97
CA LEU A 351 -9.55 2.64 -11.44
C LEU A 351 -10.22 4.01 -11.39
N TYR A 352 -9.50 5.06 -10.96
CA TYR A 352 -10.06 6.41 -10.92
C TYR A 352 -10.45 6.92 -12.31
N ASN A 353 -9.60 6.71 -13.31
CA ASN A 353 -9.86 7.16 -14.68
C ASN A 353 -11.00 6.38 -15.34
N LEU A 354 -11.02 5.06 -15.18
CA LEU A 354 -12.05 4.20 -15.76
C LEU A 354 -13.43 4.45 -15.15
N MET A 355 -13.47 4.64 -13.83
CA MET A 355 -14.74 4.59 -13.08
C MET A 355 -15.26 5.97 -12.65
N SER A 356 -14.43 7.02 -12.67
CA SER A 356 -14.84 8.38 -12.32
C SER A 356 -14.76 9.36 -13.50
N THR A 357 -15.94 9.69 -14.04
CA THR A 357 -16.09 10.65 -15.15
C THR A 357 -15.51 12.02 -14.82
N ARG A 358 -15.62 12.45 -13.56
CA ARG A 358 -15.09 13.73 -13.07
C ARG A 358 -13.57 13.74 -13.02
N PHE A 359 -12.94 12.65 -12.58
CA PHE A 359 -11.48 12.53 -12.63
C PHE A 359 -11.00 12.54 -14.07
N ARG A 360 -11.65 11.76 -14.95
CA ARG A 360 -11.32 11.73 -16.38
C ARG A 360 -11.39 13.10 -17.06
N GLU A 361 -12.41 13.90 -16.76
CA GLU A 361 -12.54 15.27 -17.30
C GLU A 361 -11.41 16.20 -16.83
N MET A 362 -11.07 16.17 -15.54
CA MET A 362 -9.98 17.00 -15.01
C MET A 362 -8.59 16.49 -15.44
N PHE A 363 -8.42 15.17 -15.59
CA PHE A 363 -7.21 14.58 -16.16
C PHE A 363 -6.95 15.10 -17.57
N LYS A 364 -7.99 15.16 -18.41
CA LYS A 364 -7.89 15.74 -19.76
C LYS A 364 -7.51 17.22 -19.72
N ASP A 365 -8.08 17.99 -18.79
CA ASP A 365 -7.77 19.43 -18.66
C ASP A 365 -6.30 19.67 -18.26
N VAL A 366 -5.74 18.83 -17.38
CA VAL A 366 -4.32 18.93 -16.98
C VAL A 366 -3.37 18.47 -18.10
N MET A 367 -3.75 17.45 -18.88
CA MET A 367 -2.90 16.91 -19.96
C MET A 367 -2.98 17.75 -21.25
N CYS A 368 -4.11 18.41 -21.52
CA CYS A 368 -4.29 19.27 -22.68
C CYS A 368 -3.81 20.70 -22.40
N VAL A 369 -2.48 20.91 -22.43
CA VAL A 369 -1.84 22.22 -22.21
C VAL A 369 -2.03 23.22 -23.37
N HIS A 370 -2.70 22.87 -24.46
CA HIS A 370 -2.85 23.76 -25.63
C HIS A 370 -4.29 23.88 -26.15
N LYS A 371 -5.02 24.83 -25.56
CA LYS A 371 -5.90 25.84 -26.20
C LYS A 371 -6.90 26.38 -25.18
N ARG A 372 -6.51 27.41 -24.44
CA ARG A 372 -7.47 28.36 -23.87
C ARG A 372 -6.88 29.77 -23.85
N ALA A 373 -6.75 30.34 -25.05
CA ALA A 373 -7.07 31.75 -25.20
C ALA A 373 -8.55 31.94 -24.80
N SER A 374 -8.79 32.88 -23.88
CA SER A 374 -10.08 33.47 -23.52
C SER A 374 -11.33 32.59 -23.64
N SER A 375 -11.59 31.76 -22.63
CA SER A 375 -12.98 31.58 -22.20
C SER A 375 -12.97 31.16 -20.74
N GLN A 376 -13.17 32.14 -19.86
CA GLN A 376 -13.72 31.88 -18.54
C GLN A 376 -15.08 31.19 -18.75
N ARG A 377 -15.06 29.86 -18.89
CA ARG A 377 -16.26 29.06 -18.72
C ARG A 377 -16.58 29.18 -17.24
N LYS A 378 -17.40 30.17 -16.89
CA LYS A 378 -18.06 30.29 -15.60
C LYS A 378 -18.72 28.94 -15.35
N TYR A 379 -18.09 28.08 -14.56
CA TYR A 379 -18.77 26.92 -13.99
C TYR A 379 -19.89 27.51 -13.17
N SER A 380 -21.09 27.41 -13.74
CA SER A 380 -22.31 27.92 -13.17
C SER A 380 -22.45 27.43 -11.72
N LEU A 381 -22.32 28.36 -10.78
CA LEU A 381 -22.72 28.25 -9.37
C LEU A 381 -24.26 28.14 -9.23
N SER A 382 -25.00 27.75 -10.27
CA SER A 382 -26.46 27.71 -10.27
C SER A 382 -27.08 26.47 -9.62
N MET A 383 -26.29 25.60 -8.98
CA MET A 383 -26.84 24.44 -8.24
C MET A 383 -26.90 24.61 -6.72
N THR A 384 -26.43 25.73 -6.16
CA THR A 384 -26.58 26.02 -4.72
C THR A 384 -27.73 26.99 -4.43
N ARG A 385 -28.17 27.78 -5.43
CA ARG A 385 -29.30 28.72 -5.26
C ARG A 385 -30.69 28.08 -5.39
N ALA A 386 -30.78 26.89 -5.98
CA ALA A 386 -32.06 26.21 -6.19
C ALA A 386 -32.64 25.55 -4.92
N THR A 387 -31.82 25.35 -3.88
CA THR A 387 -32.28 24.74 -2.61
C THR A 387 -32.74 25.79 -1.58
N VAL A 388 -32.36 27.06 -1.76
CA VAL A 388 -32.78 28.15 -0.86
C VAL A 388 -34.09 28.79 -1.33
N ARG A 389 -34.33 28.85 -2.66
CA ARG A 389 -35.54 29.48 -3.20
C ARG A 389 -36.80 28.62 -3.08
N SER A 390 -36.67 27.29 -2.98
CA SER A 390 -37.83 26.41 -2.78
C SER A 390 -38.29 26.33 -1.32
N VAL A 391 -37.48 26.76 -0.35
CA VAL A 391 -37.87 26.81 1.07
C VAL A 391 -38.45 28.19 1.43
N LEU A 392 -38.06 29.25 0.72
CA LEU A 392 -38.57 30.61 0.94
C LEU A 392 -39.91 30.92 0.24
N SER A 393 -40.34 30.13 -0.76
CA SER A 393 -41.67 30.30 -1.36
C SER A 393 -42.80 29.66 -0.56
N ASP A 394 -42.50 28.71 0.33
CA ASP A 394 -43.51 28.07 1.20
C ASP A 394 -43.71 28.79 2.55
N VAL A 395 -42.92 29.84 2.85
CA VAL A 395 -42.98 30.61 4.11
C VAL A 395 -43.48 32.05 3.89
N ALA A 396 -43.67 32.50 2.65
CA ALA A 396 -44.09 33.87 2.34
C ALA A 396 -45.62 34.12 2.43
N ASN A 397 -46.35 33.25 3.13
CA ASN A 397 -47.77 33.44 3.50
C ASN A 397 -47.91 33.43 5.03
N GLY A 398 -47.36 34.45 5.68
CA GLY A 398 -47.46 34.64 7.12
C GLY A 398 -46.83 35.98 7.51
N ASN A 399 -47.67 36.88 8.02
CA ASN A 399 -47.29 38.23 8.44
C ASN A 399 -46.22 38.27 9.55
N ALA A 400 -45.51 39.40 9.59
CA ALA A 400 -44.95 40.10 10.78
C ALA A 400 -43.45 39.89 11.17
N THR A 401 -42.68 40.96 10.92
CA THR A 401 -41.75 41.72 11.80
C THR A 401 -40.67 41.05 12.68
N THR A 402 -39.43 41.58 12.53
CA THR A 402 -38.35 41.84 13.54
C THR A 402 -37.71 40.63 14.23
N ASP A 403 -36.43 40.54 14.61
CA ASP A 403 -35.17 41.28 14.48
C ASP A 403 -34.06 40.21 14.71
N GLY A 404 -32.78 40.53 14.46
CA GLY A 404 -31.69 39.54 14.44
C GLY A 404 -31.37 38.81 15.76
N ASP A 405 -30.81 37.61 15.63
CA ASP A 405 -29.58 37.19 16.33
C ASP A 405 -29.05 35.84 15.80
N PHE A 406 -27.73 35.69 15.89
CA PHE A 406 -26.91 34.62 15.31
C PHE A 406 -26.63 33.57 16.41
N GLU A 407 -27.31 32.42 16.39
CA GLU A 407 -27.06 31.34 17.37
C GLU A 407 -26.47 30.06 16.75
N PHE A 408 -25.48 29.55 17.48
CA PHE A 408 -24.64 28.40 17.23
C PHE A 408 -25.39 27.12 17.62
N TYR A 409 -25.61 26.18 16.70
CA TYR A 409 -26.27 24.91 17.05
C TYR A 409 -25.26 23.91 17.62
N GLU A 410 -25.30 23.74 18.93
CA GLU A 410 -24.72 22.62 19.67
C GLU A 410 -25.79 21.50 19.77
N CYS A 411 -25.45 20.27 19.38
CA CYS A 411 -26.39 19.14 19.46
C CYS A 411 -26.22 18.40 20.79
N HIS A 412 -27.23 18.50 21.66
CA HIS A 412 -27.38 17.64 22.83
C HIS A 412 -27.86 16.23 22.44
N GLU A 413 -27.22 15.21 23.04
CA GLU A 413 -27.68 13.82 23.08
C GLU A 413 -28.79 13.69 24.14
N ASN A 414 -29.96 13.16 23.77
CA ASN A 414 -30.98 12.73 24.72
C ASN A 414 -30.84 11.21 24.94
N GLU A 415 -30.44 10.83 26.14
CA GLU A 415 -30.67 9.50 26.71
C GLU A 415 -32.16 9.35 27.04
N THR A 416 -32.80 8.33 26.48
CA THR A 416 -34.12 7.85 26.92
C THR A 416 -33.92 6.68 27.87
N THR A 417 -34.21 6.90 29.15
CA THR A 417 -34.49 5.88 30.16
C THR A 417 -35.86 5.25 29.93
N CYS A 418 -35.92 3.92 30.01
CA CYS A 418 -37.15 3.15 30.10
C CYS A 418 -37.83 3.36 31.45
N ASP A 419 -39.14 3.57 31.44
CA ASP A 419 -40.14 2.86 32.26
C ASP A 419 -41.45 2.78 31.48
#